data_AF-A0A4R6MQW1-F1
#
_entry.id   AF-A0A4R6MQW1-F1
#
_cell.length_a   1.000
_cell.length_b   1.000
_cell.length_c   1.000
_cell.angle_alpha   90.00
_cell.angle_beta   90.00
_cell.angle_gamma   90.00
#
_symmetry.space_group_name_H-M   'P 1'
#
loop_
_entity.id
_entity.type
_entity.pdbx_description
1 polymer ?
#
loop_
_entity_poly.entity_id
_entity_poly.type
_entity_poly.pdbx_seq_one_letter_code
_entity_poly.pdbx_strand_id
1 'polypeptide(L)'
;MKYFRNAIFFYASFSEKSGRIEYGLYAFFTILLHALALHLHRTIDLNNETILHFFYCCFIVLFTFVPMQAVTTRRLRDLNVNPAFLVFNFIPVLNLTFIAFLLFAKKGLKNN
;
A
#
# COMPACT_ATOMS: atom_id res chain seq x y z
N MET A 1 21.06 9.27 -9.13
CA MET A 1 20.36 9.59 -7.87
C MET A 1 19.12 10.49 -8.02
N LYS A 2 19.03 11.38 -9.03
CA LYS A 2 17.86 12.27 -9.23
C LYS A 2 16.54 11.52 -9.54
N TYR A 3 16.61 10.44 -10.32
CA TYR A 3 15.44 9.62 -10.66
C TYR A 3 14.93 8.76 -9.51
N PHE A 4 15.82 8.19 -8.69
CA PHE A 4 15.44 7.38 -7.52
C PHE A 4 14.75 8.24 -6.44
N ARG A 5 15.25 9.47 -6.25
CA ARG A 5 14.63 10.45 -5.34
C ARG A 5 13.24 10.84 -5.84
N ASN A 6 13.09 11.12 -7.14
CA ASN A 6 11.78 11.40 -7.72
C ASN A 6 10.84 10.19 -7.63
N ALA A 7 11.30 8.95 -7.81
CA ALA A 7 10.43 7.78 -7.70
C ALA A 7 9.81 7.66 -6.29
N ILE A 8 10.59 7.80 -5.23
CA ILE A 8 10.06 7.74 -3.85
C ILE A 8 9.11 8.92 -3.58
N PHE A 9 9.44 10.12 -4.05
CA PHE A 9 8.60 11.31 -3.86
C PHE A 9 7.32 11.29 -4.71
N PHE A 10 7.37 10.78 -5.95
CA PHE A 10 6.19 10.55 -6.79
C PHE A 10 5.34 9.40 -6.27
N TYR A 11 5.93 8.38 -5.66
CA TYR A 11 5.20 7.28 -5.01
C TYR A 11 4.54 7.74 -3.69
N ALA A 12 5.16 8.66 -2.94
CA ALA A 12 4.64 9.22 -1.70
C ALA A 12 3.79 10.51 -1.87
N SER A 13 3.59 10.99 -3.10
CA SER A 13 2.77 12.18 -3.34
C SER A 13 1.31 11.90 -2.98
N PHE A 14 0.67 12.68 -2.10
CA PHE A 14 -0.75 12.46 -1.78
C PHE A 14 -1.69 13.24 -2.71
N SER A 15 -1.15 13.96 -3.71
CA SER A 15 -1.90 14.97 -4.46
C SER A 15 -2.60 14.45 -5.70
N GLU A 16 -2.00 13.47 -6.38
CA GLU A 16 -2.45 13.00 -7.69
C GLU A 16 -3.70 12.10 -7.64
N LYS A 17 -4.37 11.94 -8.78
CA LYS A 17 -5.49 11.00 -8.93
C LYS A 17 -4.93 9.68 -9.41
N SER A 18 -5.31 8.57 -8.76
CA SER A 18 -4.90 7.23 -9.17
C SER A 18 -6.06 6.48 -9.83
N GLY A 19 -5.80 5.96 -11.02
CA GLY A 19 -6.75 5.14 -11.76
C GLY A 19 -6.97 3.77 -11.10
N ARG A 20 -8.02 3.06 -11.51
CA ARG A 20 -8.35 1.71 -10.98
C ARG A 20 -7.21 0.70 -11.21
N ILE A 21 -6.56 0.77 -12.37
CA ILE A 21 -5.48 -0.15 -12.76
C ILE A 21 -4.22 0.11 -11.94
N GLU A 22 -3.87 1.37 -11.72
CA GLU A 22 -2.72 1.75 -10.88
C GLU A 22 -2.92 1.28 -9.43
N TYR A 23 -4.10 1.55 -8.86
CA TYR A 23 -4.44 1.08 -7.52
C TYR A 23 -4.34 -0.45 -7.40
N GLY A 24 -4.87 -1.19 -8.39
CA GLY A 24 -4.79 -2.64 -8.41
C GLY A 24 -3.38 -3.18 -8.56
N LEU A 25 -2.55 -2.57 -9.42
CA LEU A 25 -1.16 -2.98 -9.60
C LEU A 25 -0.36 -2.78 -8.30
N TYR A 26 -0.55 -1.65 -7.61
CA TYR A 26 0.07 -1.42 -6.31
C TYR A 26 -0.38 -2.40 -5.26
N ALA A 27 -1.70 -2.63 -5.12
CA ALA A 27 -2.23 -3.60 -4.16
C ALA A 27 -1.65 -5.00 -4.42
N PHE A 28 -1.53 -5.39 -5.69
CA PHE A 28 -0.91 -6.66 -6.08
C PHE A 28 0.56 -6.75 -5.70
N PHE A 29 1.36 -5.71 -6.00
CA PHE A 29 2.77 -5.65 -5.59
C PHE A 29 2.94 -5.67 -4.06
N THR A 30 2.08 -4.97 -3.32
CA THR A 30 2.09 -4.99 -1.86
C THR A 30 1.77 -6.38 -1.31
N ILE A 31 0.81 -7.10 -1.89
CA ILE A 31 0.49 -8.48 -1.51
C ILE A 31 1.68 -9.41 -1.78
N LEU A 32 2.35 -9.27 -2.93
CA LEU A 32 3.55 -10.05 -3.25
C LEU A 32 4.69 -9.79 -2.26
N LEU A 33 4.95 -8.53 -1.92
CA LEU A 33 5.99 -8.16 -0.95
C LEU A 33 5.65 -8.65 0.46
N HIS A 34 4.38 -8.61 0.87
CA HIS A 34 3.95 -9.22 2.14
C HIS A 34 4.08 -10.74 2.13
N ALA A 35 3.78 -11.42 1.02
CA ALA A 35 3.99 -12.86 0.90
C ALA A 35 5.48 -13.23 1.04
N LEU A 36 6.37 -12.44 0.42
CA LEU A 36 7.81 -12.59 0.57
C LEU A 36 8.27 -12.34 2.02
N ALA A 37 7.76 -11.28 2.65
CA ALA A 37 8.03 -10.96 4.06
C ALA A 37 7.59 -12.10 4.99
N LEU A 38 6.44 -12.72 4.72
CA LEU A 38 5.92 -13.86 5.49
C LEU A 38 6.76 -15.12 5.29
N HIS A 39 7.26 -15.35 4.07
CA HIS A 39 8.21 -16.42 3.79
C HIS A 39 9.53 -16.21 4.55
N LEU A 40 10.11 -15.01 4.50
CA LEU A 40 11.30 -14.64 5.28
C LEU A 40 11.05 -14.77 6.79
N HIS A 41 9.85 -14.42 7.26
CA HIS A 41 9.52 -14.51 8.68
C HIS A 41 9.53 -15.96 9.18
N ARG A 42 9.08 -16.91 8.37
CA ARG A 42 9.08 -18.35 8.71
C ARG A 42 10.48 -18.95 8.85
N THR A 43 11.48 -18.33 8.23
CA THR A 43 12.88 -18.78 8.29
C THR A 43 13.69 -18.04 9.34
N ILE A 44 13.06 -17.22 10.19
CA ILE A 44 13.73 -16.53 11.29
C ILE A 44 13.97 -17.52 12.43
N ASP A 45 15.24 -17.80 12.69
CA ASP A 45 15.70 -18.32 13.97
C ASP A 45 16.36 -17.17 14.75
N LEU A 46 15.96 -16.99 16.00
CA LEU A 46 16.46 -15.92 16.89
C LEU A 46 17.85 -16.23 17.44
N ASN A 47 18.30 -17.49 17.34
CA ASN A 47 19.59 -17.94 17.87
C ASN A 47 20.70 -17.97 16.82
N ASN A 48 20.44 -17.51 15.59
CA ASN A 48 21.37 -17.59 14.46
C ASN A 48 21.44 -16.25 13.70
N GLU A 49 22.36 -16.15 12.75
CA GLU A 49 22.57 -14.99 11.87
C GLU A 49 21.32 -14.61 11.04
N THR A 50 20.32 -15.49 11.01
CA THR A 50 18.97 -15.26 10.46
C THR A 50 18.18 -14.14 11.15
N ILE A 51 18.67 -13.59 12.26
CA ILE A 51 18.09 -12.36 12.86
C ILE A 51 18.07 -11.19 11.87
N LEU A 52 18.98 -11.17 10.88
CA LEU A 52 18.97 -10.20 9.79
C LEU A 52 17.70 -10.29 8.93
N HIS A 53 17.09 -11.48 8.79
CA HIS A 53 15.80 -11.63 8.08
C HIS A 53 14.67 -10.87 8.78
N PHE A 54 14.70 -10.77 10.12
CA PHE A 54 13.75 -9.95 10.87
C PHE A 54 13.89 -8.47 10.50
N PHE A 55 15.13 -7.97 10.42
CA PHE A 55 15.41 -6.59 10.01
C PHE A 55 14.90 -6.31 8.59
N TYR A 56 15.16 -7.20 7.63
CA TYR A 56 14.66 -7.06 6.26
C TYR A 56 13.12 -7.10 6.19
N CYS A 57 12.48 -7.94 6.99
CA CYS A 57 11.02 -8.02 7.07
C CYS A 57 10.41 -6.69 7.55
N CYS A 58 10.94 -6.13 8.63
CA CYS A 58 10.53 -4.80 9.13
C CYS A 58 10.75 -3.69 8.09
N PHE A 59 11.87 -3.74 7.36
CA PHE A 59 12.17 -2.76 6.32
C PHE A 59 11.17 -2.84 5.15
N ILE A 60 10.82 -4.05 4.71
CA ILE A 60 9.81 -4.27 3.66
C ILE A 60 8.44 -3.73 4.11
N VAL A 61 8.04 -3.99 5.35
CA VAL A 61 6.77 -3.49 5.89
C VAL A 61 6.75 -1.96 5.91
N LEU A 62 7.81 -1.31 6.39
CA LEU A 62 7.88 0.16 6.42
C LEU A 62 7.86 0.78 5.01
N PHE A 63 8.60 0.20 4.06
CA PHE A 63 8.67 0.69 2.69
C PHE A 63 7.39 0.45 1.90
N THR A 64 6.62 -0.58 2.22
CA THR A 64 5.33 -0.86 1.57
C THR A 64 4.17 -0.11 2.22
N PHE A 65 4.28 0.21 3.51
CA PHE A 65 3.25 0.89 4.26
C PHE A 65 2.96 2.30 3.71
N VAL A 66 4.00 3.14 3.57
CA VAL A 66 3.86 4.53 3.09
C VAL A 66 3.20 4.62 1.70
N PRO A 67 3.67 3.91 0.66
CA PRO A 67 3.05 3.97 -0.67
C PRO A 67 1.62 3.39 -0.67
N MET A 68 1.32 2.38 0.16
CA MET A 68 -0.04 1.85 0.27
C MET A 68 -1.02 2.91 0.79
N GLN A 69 -0.61 3.70 1.79
CA GLN A 69 -1.42 4.81 2.28
C GLN A 69 -1.56 5.92 1.24
N ALA A 70 -0.48 6.26 0.52
CA ALA A 70 -0.52 7.27 -0.52
C ALA A 70 -1.49 6.89 -1.63
N VAL A 71 -1.38 5.68 -2.18
CA VAL A 71 -2.22 5.19 -3.29
C VAL A 71 -3.69 5.04 -2.86
N THR A 72 -3.95 4.62 -1.63
CA THR A 72 -5.32 4.59 -1.06
C THR A 72 -5.92 5.99 -0.93
N THR A 73 -5.15 6.97 -0.47
CA THR A 73 -5.60 8.37 -0.39
C THR A 73 -5.91 8.95 -1.78
N ARG A 74 -5.08 8.66 -2.78
CA ARG A 74 -5.31 9.08 -4.18
C ARG A 74 -6.58 8.46 -4.76
N ARG A 75 -6.84 7.18 -4.47
CA ARG A 75 -8.04 6.48 -4.93
C ARG A 75 -9.30 7.04 -4.29
N LEU A 76 -9.27 7.31 -2.97
CA LEU A 76 -10.37 7.97 -2.27
C LEU A 76 -10.66 9.35 -2.86
N ARG A 77 -9.61 10.12 -3.17
CA ARG A 77 -9.76 11.42 -3.83
C ARG A 77 -10.30 11.32 -5.26
N ASP A 78 -9.91 10.32 -6.04
CA ASP A 78 -10.49 10.08 -7.38
C ASP A 78 -11.98 9.69 -7.31
N LEU A 79 -12.39 9.04 -6.22
CA LEU A 79 -13.78 8.71 -5.93
C LEU A 79 -14.57 9.88 -5.29
N ASN A 80 -13.95 11.05 -5.08
CA ASN A 80 -14.52 12.19 -4.33
C ASN A 80 -14.98 11.83 -2.91
N VAL A 81 -14.36 10.83 -2.28
CA VAL A 81 -14.62 10.43 -0.90
C VAL A 81 -13.59 11.12 0.02
N ASN A 82 -14.01 11.46 1.24
CA ASN A 82 -13.12 12.08 2.23
C ASN A 82 -11.88 11.18 2.47
N PRO A 83 -10.64 11.72 2.37
CA PRO A 83 -9.43 10.94 2.66
C PRO A 83 -9.34 10.44 4.11
N ALA A 84 -10.16 10.95 5.03
CA ALA A 84 -10.27 10.42 6.41
C ALA A 84 -10.71 8.95 6.47
N PHE A 85 -11.31 8.39 5.42
CA PHE A 85 -11.61 6.96 5.33
C PHE A 85 -10.34 6.08 5.24
N LEU A 86 -9.14 6.67 5.11
CA LEU A 86 -7.87 5.96 5.25
C LEU A 86 -7.73 5.25 6.61
N VAL A 87 -8.39 5.74 7.67
CA VAL A 87 -8.33 5.15 9.01
C VAL A 87 -8.80 3.68 9.00
N PHE A 88 -9.71 3.31 8.09
CA PHE A 88 -10.16 1.92 7.93
C PHE A 88 -9.05 0.97 7.43
N ASN A 89 -7.99 1.50 6.80
CA ASN A 89 -6.84 0.71 6.37
C ASN A 89 -5.99 0.21 7.56
N PHE A 90 -6.06 0.88 8.73
CA PHE A 90 -5.30 0.46 9.91
C PHE A 90 -5.89 -0.79 10.60
N ILE A 91 -7.13 -1.17 10.27
CA ILE A 91 -7.78 -2.36 10.82
C ILE A 91 -7.61 -3.49 9.80
N PRO A 92 -6.83 -4.56 10.08
CA PRO A 92 -6.45 -5.58 9.09
C PRO A 92 -7.63 -6.24 8.37
N VAL A 93 -8.72 -6.51 9.10
CA VAL A 93 -9.94 -7.12 8.54
C VAL A 93 -10.67 -6.14 7.62
N LEU A 94 -10.79 -4.88 8.03
CA LEU A 94 -11.45 -3.85 7.22
C LEU A 94 -10.59 -3.43 6.05
N ASN A 95 -9.26 -3.52 6.16
CA ASN A 95 -8.31 -3.20 5.09
C ASN A 95 -8.59 -4.02 3.83
N LEU A 96 -8.76 -5.35 3.97
CA LEU A 96 -9.09 -6.25 2.85
C LEU A 96 -10.41 -5.86 2.18
N THR A 97 -11.47 -5.66 2.97
CA THR A 97 -12.78 -5.26 2.46
C THR A 97 -12.74 -3.89 1.81
N PHE A 98 -11.93 -2.97 2.35
CA PHE A 98 -11.78 -1.61 1.85
C PHE A 98 -10.99 -1.55 0.55
N ILE A 99 -9.92 -2.34 0.40
CA ILE A 99 -9.20 -2.51 -0.87
C ILE A 99 -10.14 -3.08 -1.93
N ALA A 100 -10.88 -4.13 -1.60
CA ALA A 100 -11.84 -4.73 -2.51
C ALA A 100 -12.91 -3.71 -2.92
N PHE A 101 -13.47 -2.97 -1.96
CA PHE A 101 -14.42 -1.90 -2.22
C PHE A 101 -13.83 -0.82 -3.15
N LEU A 102 -12.61 -0.36 -2.91
CA LEU A 102 -11.95 0.66 -3.73
C LEU A 102 -11.61 0.19 -5.15
N LEU A 103 -11.37 -1.11 -5.34
CA LEU A 103 -11.21 -1.74 -6.66
C LEU A 103 -12.52 -1.79 -7.44
N PHE A 104 -13.61 -2.21 -6.78
CA PHE A 104 -14.93 -2.32 -7.40
C PHE A 104 -15.68 -1.00 -7.53
N ALA A 105 -15.35 0.00 -6.70
CA ALA A 105 -15.92 1.33 -6.75
C ALA A 105 -15.65 1.96 -8.13
N LYS A 106 -16.72 2.09 -8.91
CA LYS A 106 -16.72 2.86 -10.16
C LYS A 106 -16.68 4.33 -9.77
N LYS A 107 -15.93 5.13 -10.53
CA LYS A 107 -15.87 6.59 -10.36
C LYS A 107 -17.30 7.12 -10.19
N GLY A 108 -17.57 7.76 -9.04
CA GLY A 108 -18.86 8.38 -8.81
C GLY A 108 -19.14 9.33 -9.95
N LEU A 109 -20.17 9.04 -10.75
CA LEU A 109 -20.67 10.00 -11.72
C LEU A 109 -21.09 11.23 -10.92
N LYS A 110 -20.45 12.36 -11.20
CA LYS A 110 -20.90 13.67 -10.74
C LYS A 110 -22.32 13.84 -11.29
N ASN A 111 -23.34 13.60 -10.48
CA ASN A 111 -24.64 14.18 -10.74
C ASN A 111 -24.49 15.67 -10.44
N ASN A 112 -24.39 16.42 -11.55
CA ASN A 112 -24.48 17.88 -11.73
C ASN A 112 -24.18 18.76 -10.51
#